data_AF-A0A443RA55-F1
#
_entry.id   AF-A0A443RA55-F1
#
_cell.length_a   1.000
_cell.length_b   1.000
_cell.length_c   1.000
_cell.angle_alpha   90.00
_cell.angle_beta   90.00
_cell.angle_gamma   90.00
#
_symmetry.space_group_name_H-M   'P 1'
#
loop_
_entity.id
_entity.type
_entity.pdbx_description
1 polymer ?
#
loop_
_entity_poly.entity_id
_entity_poly.type
_entity_poly.pdbx_seq_one_letter_code
_entity_poly.pdbx_strand_id
1 'polypeptide(L)'
;LGQQRASNSQLCRNNNAKNGGLFPHEEYCDYYYECDSNGEAFLQACPNGLAFAGSKRGVVGNCDYPHRVGCPDGTRIMGQKPIGTDNCSWLYGVFPHATSCTRYWHCWNGTATIQQCPFSLLYNDALHACDWPDNVPDCQKHPICKDTPNGPVAIEKSCVRYWLCVGGYPRLQRCPAGLAFNPNDRRCELAQTVPGCEPPPTTPPTEEEEEQPQNNVRPQAQSGTLPQQFRPSQPGVRAVGK
;
A
#
# COMPACT_ATOMS: atom_id res chain seq x y z
N LEU A 1 19.11 -5.10 28.91
CA LEU A 1 18.18 -6.24 28.75
C LEU A 1 19.04 -7.49 28.59
N GLY A 2 19.06 -8.36 29.60
CA GLY A 2 19.98 -9.50 29.66
C GLY A 2 19.59 -10.59 28.67
N GLN A 3 20.51 -10.99 27.80
CA GLN A 3 20.35 -12.17 26.97
C GLN A 3 20.27 -13.40 27.88
N GLN A 4 19.19 -14.17 27.78
CA GLN A 4 19.05 -15.41 28.52
C GLN A 4 19.91 -16.49 27.85
N ARG A 5 20.89 -16.99 28.59
CA ARG A 5 21.75 -18.10 28.17
C ARG A 5 20.88 -19.36 28.05
N ALA A 6 20.85 -19.97 26.88
CA ALA A 6 20.01 -21.13 26.62
C ALA A 6 20.62 -22.40 27.24
N SER A 7 19.78 -23.30 27.75
CA SER A 7 20.21 -24.63 28.22
C SER A 7 20.84 -25.47 27.08
N ASN A 8 20.55 -25.10 25.83
CA ASN A 8 20.89 -25.84 24.61
C ASN A 8 22.28 -25.50 24.03
N SER A 9 23.27 -25.20 24.89
CA SER A 9 24.66 -24.90 24.47
C SER A 9 25.35 -26.03 23.68
N GLN A 10 24.85 -27.27 23.82
CA GLN A 10 25.31 -28.40 23.02
C GLN A 10 25.03 -28.21 21.52
N LEU A 11 23.99 -27.49 21.15
CA LEU A 11 23.63 -27.20 19.75
C LEU A 11 24.78 -26.50 19.00
N CYS A 12 25.37 -25.49 19.63
CA CYS A 12 26.49 -24.72 19.07
C CYS A 12 27.81 -25.51 19.08
N ARG A 13 28.03 -26.32 20.13
CA ARG A 13 29.25 -27.12 20.29
C ARG A 13 29.29 -28.32 19.34
N ASN A 14 28.18 -29.04 19.20
CA ASN A 14 28.10 -30.27 18.41
C ASN A 14 28.16 -30.00 16.90
N ASN A 15 27.67 -28.85 16.46
CA ASN A 15 27.65 -28.48 15.04
C ASN A 15 28.89 -27.73 14.57
N ASN A 16 29.94 -27.61 15.39
CA ASN A 16 31.14 -26.79 15.12
C ASN A 16 30.79 -25.36 14.65
N ALA A 17 29.64 -24.84 15.06
CA ALA A 17 29.14 -23.54 14.66
C ALA A 17 29.77 -22.46 15.54
N LYS A 18 31.10 -22.32 15.44
CA LYS A 18 31.85 -21.27 16.11
C LYS A 18 31.77 -20.00 15.26
N ASN A 19 31.32 -18.90 15.87
CA ASN A 19 31.14 -17.57 15.26
C ASN A 19 29.87 -17.40 14.41
N GLY A 20 28.74 -17.06 15.04
CA GLY A 20 27.56 -16.52 14.34
C GLY A 20 26.66 -17.56 13.69
N GLY A 21 26.76 -18.82 14.11
CA GLY A 21 25.78 -19.85 13.74
C GLY A 21 24.41 -19.52 14.29
N LEU A 22 23.36 -19.66 13.47
CA LEU A 22 21.99 -19.39 13.83
C LEU A 22 21.14 -20.64 13.67
N PHE A 23 20.37 -20.99 14.69
CA PHE A 23 19.55 -22.20 14.71
C PHE A 23 18.12 -21.90 15.17
N PRO A 24 17.10 -22.52 14.56
CA PRO A 24 15.72 -22.34 15.01
C PRO A 24 15.51 -22.90 16.42
N HIS A 25 14.59 -22.30 17.19
CA HIS A 25 14.11 -22.91 18.42
C HIS A 25 13.22 -24.13 18.13
N GLU A 26 13.26 -25.12 19.01
CA GLU A 26 12.58 -26.42 18.86
C GLU A 26 11.05 -26.32 18.90
N GLU A 27 10.50 -25.40 19.69
CA GLU A 27 9.04 -25.25 19.90
C GLU A 27 8.44 -23.97 19.28
N TYR A 28 9.25 -22.93 19.07
CA TYR A 28 8.76 -21.60 18.76
C TYR A 28 9.40 -21.05 17.49
N CYS A 29 8.61 -20.65 16.51
CA CYS A 29 9.14 -20.16 15.24
C CYS A 29 9.78 -18.78 15.33
N ASP A 30 9.36 -17.97 16.30
CA ASP A 30 9.80 -16.59 16.50
C ASP A 30 10.94 -16.48 17.52
N TYR A 31 11.51 -17.62 17.91
CA TYR A 31 12.75 -17.70 18.67
C TYR A 31 13.82 -18.46 17.91
N TYR A 32 15.07 -18.07 18.11
CA TYR A 32 16.23 -18.74 17.52
C TYR A 32 17.45 -18.58 18.42
N TYR A 33 18.42 -19.46 18.27
CA TYR A 33 19.68 -19.40 18.99
C TYR A 33 20.76 -18.77 18.12
N GLU A 34 21.54 -17.88 18.71
CA GLU A 34 22.78 -17.35 18.15
C GLU A 34 23.97 -17.89 18.93
N CYS A 35 24.95 -18.46 18.22
CA CYS A 35 26.16 -19.02 18.80
C CYS A 35 27.28 -17.99 18.87
N ASP A 36 27.84 -17.80 20.06
CA ASP A 36 29.05 -16.99 20.23
C ASP A 36 30.32 -17.74 19.80
N SER A 37 31.47 -17.06 19.92
CA SER A 37 32.79 -17.64 19.61
C SER A 37 33.20 -18.77 20.57
N ASN A 38 32.63 -18.81 21.78
CA ASN A 38 32.88 -19.83 22.79
C ASN A 38 31.98 -21.07 22.62
N GLY A 39 31.05 -21.04 21.66
CA GLY A 39 30.07 -22.09 21.42
C GLY A 39 28.92 -22.07 22.42
N GLU A 40 28.59 -20.92 22.99
CA GLU A 40 27.42 -20.71 23.83
C GLU A 40 26.23 -20.24 23.00
N ALA A 41 25.07 -20.81 23.29
CA ALA A 41 23.82 -20.47 22.64
C ALA A 41 23.09 -19.36 23.42
N PHE A 42 22.80 -18.27 22.75
CA PHE A 42 21.98 -17.18 23.27
C PHE A 42 20.61 -17.22 22.59
N LEU A 43 19.55 -17.25 23.41
CA LEU A 43 18.18 -17.20 22.89
C LEU A 43 17.88 -15.77 22.41
N GLN A 44 17.50 -15.66 21.15
CA GLN A 44 17.06 -14.44 20.50
C GLN A 44 15.58 -14.57 20.10
N ALA A 45 14.88 -13.44 20.09
CA ALA A 45 13.51 -13.34 19.61
C ALA A 45 13.48 -12.55 18.29
N CYS A 46 12.65 -12.98 17.37
CA CYS A 46 12.26 -12.18 16.22
C CYS A 46 11.40 -11.00 16.65
N PRO A 47 11.36 -9.89 15.89
CA PRO A 47 10.39 -8.81 16.13
C PRO A 47 8.96 -9.36 16.19
N ASN A 48 8.12 -8.75 17.04
CA ASN A 48 6.76 -9.24 17.30
C ASN A 48 5.94 -9.36 16.00
N GLY A 49 5.48 -10.56 15.67
CA GLY A 49 4.76 -10.86 14.42
C GLY A 49 5.64 -11.41 13.28
N LEU A 50 6.95 -11.60 13.50
CA LEU A 50 7.86 -12.26 12.56
C LEU A 50 8.37 -13.60 13.11
N ALA A 51 8.75 -14.51 12.20
CA ALA A 51 9.33 -15.81 12.49
C ALA A 51 10.75 -15.93 11.90
N PHE A 52 11.59 -16.75 12.51
CA PHE A 52 12.97 -16.96 12.08
C PHE A 52 13.02 -17.64 10.71
N ALA A 53 13.61 -16.94 9.74
CA ALA A 53 13.73 -17.37 8.34
C ALA A 53 15.13 -17.92 7.99
N GLY A 54 16.08 -17.82 8.92
CA GLY A 54 17.47 -18.24 8.72
C GLY A 54 18.45 -17.08 8.58
N SER A 55 19.75 -17.41 8.54
CA SER A 55 20.83 -16.41 8.52
C SER A 55 20.77 -15.50 7.29
N LYS A 56 20.67 -14.19 7.55
CA LYS A 56 20.58 -13.13 6.53
C LYS A 56 19.40 -13.33 5.57
N ARG A 57 18.31 -13.93 6.06
CA ARG A 57 17.06 -14.14 5.32
C ARG A 57 15.92 -13.40 5.99
N GLY A 58 14.95 -13.02 5.18
CA GLY A 58 13.72 -12.39 5.63
C GLY A 58 13.71 -10.88 5.50
N VAL A 59 12.69 -10.27 6.09
CA VAL A 59 12.37 -8.85 5.95
C VAL A 59 13.06 -7.98 7.00
N VAL A 60 13.32 -8.52 8.20
CA VAL A 60 14.05 -7.83 9.27
C VAL A 60 15.05 -8.79 9.91
N GLY A 61 16.34 -8.49 9.75
CA GLY A 61 17.42 -9.31 10.32
C GLY A 61 17.41 -10.73 9.75
N ASN A 62 17.08 -11.70 10.61
CA ASN A 62 16.98 -13.13 10.27
C ASN A 62 15.52 -13.62 10.28
N CYS A 63 14.57 -12.69 10.23
CA CYS A 63 13.16 -12.95 10.47
C CYS A 63 12.29 -12.47 9.29
N ASP A 64 11.27 -13.25 8.95
CA ASP A 64 10.28 -12.93 7.91
C ASP A 64 8.86 -13.19 8.43
N TYR A 65 7.86 -12.85 7.63
CA TYR A 65 6.47 -13.11 7.98
C TYR A 65 6.19 -14.61 8.14
N PRO A 66 5.43 -15.02 9.17
CA PRO A 66 5.18 -16.43 9.48
C PRO A 66 4.64 -17.23 8.29
N HIS A 67 3.72 -16.67 7.50
CA HIS A 67 3.15 -17.32 6.32
C HIS A 67 4.18 -17.59 5.20
N ARG A 68 5.26 -16.80 5.11
CA ARG A 68 6.36 -17.04 4.15
C ARG A 68 7.35 -18.09 4.63
N VAL A 69 7.54 -18.15 5.95
CA VAL A 69 8.38 -19.15 6.61
C VAL A 69 7.67 -20.51 6.68
N GLY A 70 6.33 -20.52 6.61
CA GLY A 70 5.51 -21.71 6.80
C GLY A 70 5.29 -22.04 8.27
N CYS A 71 5.11 -21.01 9.11
CA CYS A 71 4.83 -21.16 10.53
C CYS A 71 3.41 -20.67 10.89
N PRO A 72 2.65 -21.36 11.76
CA PRO A 72 2.96 -22.63 12.42
C PRO A 72 3.14 -23.80 11.43
N ASP A 73 4.10 -24.68 11.70
CA ASP A 73 4.47 -25.80 10.79
C ASP A 73 3.90 -27.17 11.23
N GLY A 74 3.02 -27.16 12.25
CA GLY A 74 2.45 -28.36 12.87
C GLY A 74 3.26 -28.89 14.06
N THR A 75 4.52 -28.48 14.21
CA THR A 75 5.37 -28.81 15.37
C THR A 75 5.70 -27.58 16.21
N ARG A 76 5.95 -26.45 15.55
CA ARG A 76 6.32 -25.18 16.17
C ARG A 76 5.19 -24.16 16.04
N ILE A 77 5.08 -23.32 17.06
CA ILE A 77 4.07 -22.26 17.16
C ILE A 77 4.73 -20.88 17.34
N MET A 78 3.94 -19.81 17.36
CA MET A 78 4.45 -18.49 17.76
C MET A 78 4.50 -18.41 19.29
N GLY A 79 5.67 -18.12 19.86
CA GLY A 79 5.89 -18.10 21.31
C GLY A 79 5.64 -16.74 21.94
N GLN A 80 5.88 -15.63 21.22
CA GLN A 80 5.57 -14.29 21.73
C GLN A 80 4.06 -14.04 21.75
N LYS A 81 3.61 -13.28 22.74
CA LYS A 81 2.22 -12.78 22.79
C LYS A 81 2.03 -11.66 21.76
N PRO A 82 0.84 -11.54 21.13
CA PRO A 82 0.55 -10.44 20.23
C PRO A 82 0.65 -9.09 20.93
N ILE A 83 1.37 -8.15 20.30
CA ILE A 83 1.34 -6.73 20.69
C ILE A 83 0.57 -6.00 19.60
N GLY A 84 -0.67 -5.64 19.90
CA GLY A 84 -1.57 -4.98 18.97
C GLY A 84 -1.52 -3.45 19.06
N THR A 85 -1.72 -2.79 17.93
CA THR A 85 -1.95 -1.34 17.79
C THR A 85 -3.19 -1.11 16.91
N ASP A 86 -3.54 0.15 16.62
CA ASP A 86 -4.66 0.45 15.73
C ASP A 86 -4.45 -0.21 14.35
N ASN A 87 -5.41 -1.04 13.94
CA ASN A 87 -5.40 -1.84 12.70
C ASN A 87 -4.31 -2.93 12.58
N CYS A 88 -3.52 -3.18 13.63
CA CYS A 88 -2.47 -4.19 13.63
C CYS A 88 -2.66 -5.16 14.81
N SER A 89 -2.92 -6.44 14.54
CA SER A 89 -2.98 -7.45 15.63
C SER A 89 -1.59 -7.82 16.17
N TRP A 90 -0.55 -7.62 15.35
CA TRP A 90 0.87 -7.76 15.70
C TRP A 90 1.65 -6.55 15.16
N LEU A 91 2.80 -6.25 15.75
CA LEU A 91 3.62 -5.11 15.28
C LEU A 91 4.05 -5.25 13.82
N TYR A 92 4.32 -6.47 13.36
CA TYR A 92 4.59 -6.78 11.96
C TYR A 92 3.54 -7.74 11.43
N GLY A 93 2.96 -7.41 10.28
CA GLY A 93 2.02 -8.30 9.61
C GLY A 93 1.24 -7.62 8.50
N VAL A 94 0.38 -8.39 7.85
CA VAL A 94 -0.68 -7.90 6.97
C VAL A 94 -2.01 -8.34 7.54
N PHE A 95 -2.98 -7.42 7.58
CA PHE A 95 -4.26 -7.62 8.28
C PHE A 95 -5.43 -7.11 7.43
N PRO A 96 -6.62 -7.70 7.57
CA PRO A 96 -7.77 -7.28 6.79
C PRO A 96 -8.24 -5.88 7.18
N HIS A 97 -8.77 -5.12 6.22
CA HIS A 97 -9.43 -3.86 6.52
C HIS A 97 -10.88 -4.13 6.96
N ALA A 98 -11.31 -3.49 8.06
CA ALA A 98 -12.57 -3.80 8.73
C ALA A 98 -13.83 -3.69 7.84
N THR A 99 -13.83 -2.80 6.86
CA THR A 99 -15.00 -2.51 6.01
C THR A 99 -14.76 -2.67 4.51
N SER A 100 -13.58 -3.11 4.08
CA SER A 100 -13.26 -3.18 2.65
C SER A 100 -12.28 -4.30 2.34
N CYS A 101 -12.74 -5.39 1.73
CA CYS A 101 -11.82 -6.47 1.37
C CYS A 101 -10.89 -6.12 0.21
N THR A 102 -11.17 -5.04 -0.52
CA THR A 102 -10.24 -4.59 -1.56
C THR A 102 -9.00 -3.92 -0.95
N ARG A 103 -9.03 -3.63 0.36
CA ARG A 103 -7.98 -2.96 1.11
C ARG A 103 -7.52 -3.84 2.26
N TYR A 104 -6.29 -3.65 2.68
CA TYR A 104 -5.71 -4.32 3.81
C TYR A 104 -4.69 -3.41 4.49
N TRP A 105 -4.31 -3.73 5.71
CA TRP A 105 -3.30 -3.02 6.46
C TRP A 105 -1.97 -3.74 6.33
N HIS A 106 -0.91 -2.99 6.02
CA HIS A 106 0.46 -3.46 6.13
C HIS A 106 1.10 -2.79 7.35
N CYS A 107 1.43 -3.59 8.35
CA CYS A 107 1.96 -3.11 9.62
C CYS A 107 3.47 -3.27 9.67
N TRP A 108 4.14 -2.16 9.95
CA TRP A 108 5.58 -2.10 10.15
C TRP A 108 5.87 -1.51 11.53
N ASN A 109 6.33 -2.34 12.46
CA ASN A 109 6.57 -1.96 13.85
C ASN A 109 5.39 -1.22 14.51
N GLY A 110 4.17 -1.73 14.32
CA GLY A 110 2.92 -1.18 14.85
C GLY A 110 2.36 0.02 14.05
N THR A 111 3.06 0.48 13.01
CA THR A 111 2.56 1.53 12.12
C THR A 111 1.79 0.90 10.96
N ALA A 112 0.46 1.09 10.95
CA ALA A 112 -0.41 0.60 9.89
C ALA A 112 -0.37 1.52 8.65
N THR A 113 -0.09 0.96 7.48
CA THR A 113 -0.27 1.64 6.19
C THR A 113 -1.35 0.95 5.39
N ILE A 114 -2.33 1.70 4.90
CA ILE A 114 -3.39 1.13 4.08
C ILE A 114 -2.85 0.77 2.70
N GLN A 115 -3.10 -0.47 2.29
CA GLN A 115 -2.79 -0.99 0.98
C GLN A 115 -4.07 -1.33 0.24
N GLN A 116 -3.96 -1.34 -1.07
CA GLN A 116 -5.05 -1.67 -1.97
C GLN A 116 -4.63 -2.87 -2.80
N CYS A 117 -5.47 -3.89 -2.86
CA CYS A 117 -5.22 -5.02 -3.74
C CYS A 117 -5.16 -4.57 -5.20
N PRO A 118 -4.15 -5.08 -5.95
CA PRO A 118 -3.99 -4.74 -7.36
C PRO A 118 -5.19 -5.26 -8.15
N PHE A 119 -5.52 -4.52 -9.21
CA PHE A 119 -6.70 -4.79 -10.02
C PHE A 119 -7.92 -4.96 -9.12
N SER A 120 -8.46 -6.17 -9.03
CA SER A 120 -9.77 -6.41 -8.44
C SER A 120 -9.78 -7.65 -7.58
N LEU A 121 -8.60 -7.97 -7.08
CA LEU A 121 -8.40 -9.01 -6.11
C LEU A 121 -8.88 -8.52 -4.75
N LEU A 122 -9.24 -9.47 -3.90
CA LEU A 122 -9.67 -9.24 -2.54
C LEU A 122 -8.60 -9.77 -1.61
N TYR A 123 -8.38 -9.10 -0.50
CA TYR A 123 -7.45 -9.56 0.50
C TYR A 123 -8.00 -10.85 1.13
N ASN A 124 -7.26 -11.94 0.90
CA ASN A 124 -7.49 -13.24 1.49
C ASN A 124 -6.63 -13.33 2.75
N ASP A 125 -7.28 -13.28 3.92
CA ASP A 125 -6.57 -13.27 5.20
C ASP A 125 -5.84 -14.59 5.46
N ALA A 126 -6.38 -15.72 5.00
CA ALA A 126 -5.74 -17.03 5.17
C ALA A 126 -4.41 -17.15 4.38
N LEU A 127 -4.34 -16.51 3.20
CA LEU A 127 -3.13 -16.48 2.38
C LEU A 127 -2.24 -15.27 2.65
N HIS A 128 -2.72 -14.30 3.46
CA HIS A 128 -2.06 -13.02 3.68
C HIS A 128 -1.71 -12.28 2.38
N ALA A 129 -2.57 -12.42 1.37
CA ALA A 129 -2.32 -11.94 0.02
C ALA A 129 -3.63 -11.57 -0.70
N CYS A 130 -3.51 -10.83 -1.80
CA CYS A 130 -4.64 -10.54 -2.66
C CYS A 130 -4.92 -11.74 -3.56
N ASP A 131 -6.16 -12.21 -3.56
CA ASP A 131 -6.62 -13.40 -4.28
C ASP A 131 -7.93 -13.11 -5.03
N TRP A 132 -8.36 -14.06 -5.86
CA TRP A 132 -9.60 -13.95 -6.61
C TRP A 132 -10.81 -13.91 -5.68
N PRO A 133 -11.87 -13.15 -6.03
CA PRO A 133 -13.08 -13.04 -5.23
C PRO A 133 -13.70 -14.38 -4.82
N ASP A 134 -13.64 -15.39 -5.70
CA ASP A 134 -14.21 -16.71 -5.45
C ASP A 134 -13.48 -17.47 -4.32
N ASN A 135 -12.25 -17.08 -3.99
CA ASN A 135 -11.45 -17.65 -2.89
C ASN A 135 -11.61 -16.88 -1.57
N VAL A 136 -12.43 -15.83 -1.52
CA VAL A 136 -12.66 -15.01 -0.33
C VAL A 136 -14.17 -14.98 0.02
N PRO A 137 -14.75 -16.10 0.47
CA PRO A 137 -16.19 -16.26 0.62
C PRO A 137 -16.81 -15.35 1.69
N ASP A 138 -16.06 -15.00 2.73
CA ASP A 138 -16.52 -14.15 3.84
C ASP A 138 -16.63 -12.66 3.46
N CYS A 139 -16.17 -12.33 2.26
CA CYS A 139 -16.13 -11.00 1.74
C CYS A 139 -17.40 -10.72 0.89
N GLN A 140 -18.41 -10.11 1.53
CA GLN A 140 -19.74 -9.88 0.94
C GLN A 140 -19.74 -8.79 -0.15
N LYS A 141 -20.13 -9.14 -1.38
CA LYS A 141 -20.23 -8.22 -2.53
C LYS A 141 -21.04 -6.98 -2.15
N HIS A 142 -20.53 -5.80 -2.48
CA HIS A 142 -21.18 -4.55 -2.18
C HIS A 142 -22.51 -4.44 -2.94
N PRO A 143 -23.61 -3.94 -2.32
CA PRO A 143 -24.92 -3.86 -2.96
C PRO A 143 -24.93 -3.18 -4.33
N ILE A 144 -24.12 -2.13 -4.50
CA ILE A 144 -23.92 -1.41 -5.78
C ILE A 144 -23.53 -2.36 -6.93
N CYS A 145 -22.72 -3.38 -6.65
CA CYS A 145 -22.18 -4.30 -7.64
C CYS A 145 -22.87 -5.67 -7.59
N LYS A 146 -24.06 -5.75 -6.96
CA LYS A 146 -24.81 -6.99 -6.83
C LYS A 146 -25.16 -7.58 -8.21
N ASP A 147 -25.71 -6.75 -9.09
CA ASP A 147 -26.19 -7.18 -10.40
C ASP A 147 -25.11 -7.05 -11.50
N THR A 148 -24.09 -6.23 -11.25
CA THR A 148 -22.94 -6.05 -12.14
C THR A 148 -21.66 -6.28 -11.34
N PRO A 149 -21.25 -7.56 -11.13
CA PRO A 149 -20.06 -7.86 -10.34
C PRO A 149 -18.77 -7.42 -11.04
N ASN A 150 -18.76 -7.39 -12.37
CA ASN A 150 -17.66 -6.90 -13.20
C ASN A 150 -18.21 -5.94 -14.26
N GLY A 151 -17.82 -4.68 -14.20
CA GLY A 151 -18.23 -3.65 -15.14
C GLY A 151 -18.57 -2.32 -14.47
N PRO A 152 -18.80 -1.26 -15.26
CA PRO A 152 -19.13 0.04 -14.70
C PRO A 152 -20.62 0.18 -14.39
N VAL A 153 -20.92 0.88 -13.29
CA VAL A 153 -22.25 1.18 -12.76
C VAL A 153 -22.36 2.69 -12.58
N ALA A 154 -23.42 3.29 -13.09
CA ALA A 154 -23.63 4.73 -12.99
C ALA A 154 -23.83 5.18 -11.54
N ILE A 155 -23.42 6.42 -11.24
CA ILE A 155 -23.72 7.07 -9.97
C ILE A 155 -24.87 8.04 -10.19
N GLU A 156 -25.91 7.92 -9.37
CA GLU A 156 -27.06 8.82 -9.45
C GLU A 156 -26.59 10.29 -9.34
N LYS A 157 -27.07 11.15 -10.24
CA LYS A 157 -26.75 12.60 -10.29
C LYS A 157 -25.27 12.92 -10.52
N SER A 158 -24.45 11.94 -10.93
CA SER A 158 -23.07 12.20 -11.33
C SER A 158 -22.85 11.85 -12.80
N CYS A 159 -22.68 12.88 -13.63
CA CYS A 159 -22.33 12.69 -15.03
C CYS A 159 -20.88 12.25 -15.22
N VAL A 160 -19.96 12.70 -14.38
CA VAL A 160 -18.51 12.52 -14.60
C VAL A 160 -17.94 11.35 -13.80
N ARG A 161 -18.65 10.86 -12.78
CA ARG A 161 -18.18 9.75 -11.94
C ARG A 161 -19.06 8.53 -12.10
N TYR A 162 -18.45 7.36 -12.02
CA TYR A 162 -19.12 6.07 -12.05
C TYR A 162 -18.39 5.09 -11.14
N TRP A 163 -19.06 4.02 -10.73
CA TRP A 163 -18.42 2.91 -10.04
C TRP A 163 -17.89 1.92 -11.06
N LEU A 164 -16.62 1.58 -11.04
CA LEU A 164 -16.11 0.39 -11.71
C LEU A 164 -16.19 -0.78 -10.74
N CYS A 165 -17.21 -1.61 -10.90
CA CYS A 165 -17.36 -2.85 -10.14
C CYS A 165 -16.40 -3.88 -10.67
N VAL A 166 -15.66 -4.52 -9.77
CA VAL A 166 -14.91 -5.70 -10.13
C VAL A 166 -14.89 -6.67 -8.96
N GLY A 167 -15.19 -7.94 -9.22
CA GLY A 167 -15.40 -8.93 -8.17
C GLY A 167 -16.56 -8.62 -7.22
N GLY A 168 -17.49 -7.74 -7.61
CA GLY A 168 -18.58 -7.29 -6.74
C GLY A 168 -18.23 -6.10 -5.83
N TYR A 169 -17.10 -5.41 -6.06
CA TYR A 169 -16.70 -4.24 -5.29
C TYR A 169 -16.54 -2.99 -6.15
N PRO A 170 -17.17 -1.86 -5.76
CA PRO A 170 -17.16 -0.65 -6.56
C PRO A 170 -15.89 0.16 -6.30
N ARG A 171 -15.25 0.62 -7.38
CA ARG A 171 -14.18 1.62 -7.32
C ARG A 171 -14.62 2.91 -7.97
N LEU A 172 -14.47 4.03 -7.27
CA LEU A 172 -14.88 5.32 -7.83
C LEU A 172 -13.95 5.68 -8.98
N GLN A 173 -14.50 5.78 -10.17
CA GLN A 173 -13.81 6.23 -11.37
C GLN A 173 -14.37 7.57 -11.82
N ARG A 174 -13.57 8.26 -12.63
CA ARG A 174 -13.95 9.51 -13.26
C ARG A 174 -13.72 9.38 -14.76
N CYS A 175 -14.68 9.83 -15.57
CA CYS A 175 -14.48 9.98 -16.99
C CYS A 175 -13.41 11.06 -17.28
N PRO A 176 -12.66 10.94 -18.39
CA PRO A 176 -11.80 12.00 -18.88
C PRO A 176 -12.53 13.35 -19.01
N ALA A 177 -11.77 14.44 -19.01
CA ALA A 177 -12.34 15.79 -19.11
C ALA A 177 -13.20 15.93 -20.38
N GLY A 178 -14.38 16.56 -20.24
CA GLY A 178 -15.34 16.74 -21.33
C GLY A 178 -16.25 15.53 -21.61
N LEU A 179 -16.04 14.39 -20.93
CA LEU A 179 -16.85 13.19 -21.09
C LEU A 179 -17.79 12.97 -19.89
N ALA A 180 -18.96 12.40 -20.16
CA ALA A 180 -19.92 11.91 -19.19
C ALA A 180 -20.13 10.39 -19.34
N PHE A 181 -20.41 9.72 -18.24
CA PHE A 181 -20.71 8.29 -18.24
C PHE A 181 -22.12 8.05 -18.76
N ASN A 182 -22.22 7.35 -19.89
CA ASN A 182 -23.49 6.91 -20.45
C ASN A 182 -23.89 5.57 -19.80
N PRO A 183 -24.99 5.50 -19.02
CA PRO A 183 -25.42 4.28 -18.35
C PRO A 183 -25.89 3.17 -19.31
N ASN A 184 -26.34 3.54 -20.53
CA ASN A 184 -26.84 2.58 -21.52
C ASN A 184 -25.68 1.87 -22.21
N ASP A 185 -24.71 2.64 -22.70
CA ASP A 185 -23.52 2.12 -23.39
C ASP A 185 -22.40 1.70 -22.43
N ARG A 186 -22.58 1.95 -21.13
CA ARG A 186 -21.65 1.61 -20.04
C ARG A 186 -20.22 2.11 -20.29
N ARG A 187 -20.09 3.31 -20.85
CA ARG A 187 -18.80 3.94 -21.18
C ARG A 187 -18.87 5.46 -21.13
N CYS A 188 -17.71 6.11 -21.09
CA CYS A 188 -17.62 7.56 -21.15
C CYS A 188 -17.80 8.03 -22.60
N GLU A 189 -18.73 8.96 -22.82
CA GLU A 189 -19.04 9.60 -24.10
C GLU A 189 -19.04 11.12 -23.94
N LEU A 190 -19.19 11.87 -25.04
CA LEU A 190 -19.22 13.34 -24.97
C LEU A 190 -20.36 13.78 -24.05
N ALA A 191 -20.08 14.69 -23.12
CA ALA A 191 -21.08 15.11 -22.13
C ALA A 191 -22.38 15.64 -22.78
N GLN A 192 -22.25 16.28 -23.94
CA GLN A 192 -23.36 16.81 -24.75
C GLN A 192 -24.27 15.73 -25.35
N THR A 193 -23.77 14.50 -25.56
CA THR A 193 -24.56 13.41 -26.13
C THR A 193 -25.24 12.56 -25.07
N VAL A 194 -24.87 12.74 -23.79
CA VAL A 194 -25.45 12.02 -22.66
C VAL A 194 -26.60 12.85 -22.09
N PRO A 195 -27.86 12.35 -22.15
CA PRO A 195 -29.02 13.12 -21.68
C PRO A 195 -28.88 13.56 -20.23
N GLY A 196 -29.13 14.85 -19.96
CA GLY A 196 -29.05 15.43 -18.62
C GLY A 196 -27.62 15.73 -18.13
N CYS A 197 -26.61 15.55 -18.98
CA CYS A 197 -25.21 15.88 -18.71
C CYS A 197 -24.68 17.01 -19.59
N GLU A 198 -25.57 17.70 -20.29
CA GLU A 198 -25.26 18.84 -21.14
C GLU A 198 -24.60 19.96 -20.32
N PRO A 199 -23.49 20.54 -20.82
CA PRO A 199 -22.90 21.70 -20.16
C PRO A 199 -23.93 22.83 -20.15
N PRO A 200 -24.02 23.60 -19.05
CA PRO A 200 -24.88 24.78 -19.04
C PRO A 200 -24.47 25.69 -20.21
N PRO A 201 -25.45 26.35 -20.87
CA PRO A 201 -25.17 27.20 -22.01
C PRO A 201 -24.09 28.20 -21.62
N THR A 202 -22.97 28.13 -22.35
CA THR A 202 -21.87 29.08 -22.15
C THR A 202 -22.38 30.40 -22.69
N THR A 203 -22.70 31.34 -21.80
CA THR A 203 -22.91 32.72 -22.21
C THR A 203 -21.64 33.13 -22.97
N PRO A 204 -21.74 33.57 -24.23
CA PRO A 204 -20.55 34.03 -24.95
C PRO A 204 -19.87 35.11 -24.11
N PRO A 205 -18.53 35.14 -24.03
CA PRO A 205 -17.85 36.31 -23.51
C PRO A 205 -18.34 37.48 -24.34
N THR A 206 -18.94 38.49 -23.70
CA THR A 206 -19.20 39.77 -24.35
C THR A 206 -17.90 40.24 -24.96
N GLU A 207 -17.87 40.34 -26.28
CA GLU A 207 -16.83 41.03 -27.03
C GLU A 207 -16.84 42.48 -26.51
N GLU A 208 -15.92 42.82 -25.61
CA GLU A 208 -15.60 44.21 -25.35
C GLU A 208 -14.89 44.73 -26.61
N GLU A 209 -15.57 45.62 -27.32
CA GLU A 209 -15.15 46.26 -28.56
C GLU A 209 -13.71 46.77 -28.48
N GLU A 210 -12.90 46.31 -29.42
CA GLU A 210 -11.58 46.83 -29.72
C GLU A 210 -11.74 48.16 -30.48
N GLU A 211 -11.72 49.30 -29.77
CA GLU A 211 -11.60 50.62 -30.40
C GLU A 211 -10.21 51.22 -30.12
N GLN A 212 -9.41 51.36 -31.18
CA GLN A 212 -8.18 52.17 -31.28
C GLN A 212 -8.31 53.08 -32.53
N PRO A 213 -7.53 54.18 -32.71
CA PRO A 213 -6.61 54.90 -31.81
C PRO A 213 -6.75 56.46 -31.87
N GLN A 214 -6.02 57.22 -31.00
CA GLN A 214 -5.18 58.40 -31.34
C GLN A 214 -4.84 59.28 -30.11
N ASN A 215 -3.56 59.28 -29.68
CA ASN A 215 -2.64 60.41 -29.88
C ASN A 215 -1.37 60.29 -29.01
N ASN A 216 -0.23 60.50 -29.68
CA ASN A 216 1.12 60.51 -29.13
C ASN A 216 1.32 61.59 -28.06
N VAL A 217 1.94 61.21 -26.93
CA VAL A 217 3.09 61.94 -26.35
C VAL A 217 4.02 60.94 -25.62
N ARG A 218 5.29 60.85 -26.01
CA ARG A 218 6.38 60.21 -25.25
C ARG A 218 7.04 61.29 -24.38
N PRO A 219 7.37 61.04 -23.10
CA PRO A 219 8.78 60.75 -22.76
C PRO A 219 8.95 59.74 -21.61
N GLN A 220 9.81 58.73 -21.82
CA GLN A 220 11.06 58.48 -21.08
C GLN A 220 10.97 57.38 -20.01
N ALA A 221 11.93 56.47 -20.13
CA ALA A 221 12.12 55.28 -19.30
C ALA A 221 12.81 55.64 -17.98
N GLN A 222 12.43 54.98 -16.89
CA GLN A 222 13.32 54.69 -15.77
C GLN A 222 12.83 53.47 -14.96
N SER A 223 13.62 52.40 -15.10
CA SER A 223 14.03 51.36 -14.16
C SER A 223 13.26 51.18 -12.84
N GLY A 224 12.71 49.97 -12.67
CA GLY A 224 12.28 49.41 -11.37
C GLY A 224 12.22 47.88 -11.42
N THR A 225 13.09 47.23 -10.66
CA THR A 225 13.36 45.79 -10.55
C THR A 225 12.19 44.94 -10.03
N LEU A 226 11.98 43.76 -10.64
CA LEU A 226 11.09 42.69 -10.17
C LEU A 226 11.85 41.74 -9.19
N PRO A 227 11.24 41.31 -8.06
CA PRO A 227 11.84 40.30 -7.18
C PRO A 227 11.66 38.87 -7.75
N GLN A 228 12.74 38.10 -7.71
CA GLN A 228 12.77 36.69 -8.12
C GLN A 228 12.15 35.77 -7.07
N GLN A 229 11.28 34.86 -7.52
CA GLN A 229 10.75 33.75 -6.73
C GLN A 229 11.76 32.61 -6.62
N PHE A 230 11.78 32.01 -5.42
CA PHE A 230 12.64 30.93 -4.96
C PHE A 230 12.47 29.62 -5.75
N ARG A 231 13.61 28.99 -6.07
CA ARG A 231 13.74 27.61 -6.59
C ARG A 231 14.06 26.66 -5.43
N PRO A 232 13.43 25.46 -5.33
CA PRO A 232 13.85 24.43 -4.39
C PRO A 232 15.07 23.63 -4.91
N SER A 233 15.96 23.28 -3.98
CA SER A 233 17.21 22.56 -4.17
C SER A 233 17.03 21.03 -4.20
N GLN A 234 17.74 20.35 -5.11
CA GLN A 234 18.03 18.92 -5.03
C GLN A 234 19.54 18.71 -4.84
N PRO A 235 19.98 17.74 -4.02
CA PRO A 235 21.39 17.40 -3.85
C PRO A 235 21.91 16.47 -4.95
N GLY A 236 23.18 16.67 -5.31
CA GLY A 236 23.79 16.13 -6.52
C GLY A 236 24.38 14.73 -6.43
N VAL A 237 24.53 14.11 -7.60
CA VAL A 237 25.29 12.88 -7.84
C VAL A 237 26.51 13.25 -8.68
N ARG A 238 27.72 12.99 -8.14
CA ARG A 238 29.00 13.12 -8.85
C ARG A 238 29.17 11.93 -9.79
N ALA A 239 29.34 12.20 -11.08
CA ALA A 239 29.90 11.24 -12.04
C ALA A 239 31.43 11.41 -12.11
N VAL A 240 32.15 10.31 -11.96
CA VAL A 240 33.60 10.17 -12.20
C VAL A 240 33.81 10.07 -13.71
N GLY A 241 34.71 10.90 -14.25
CA GLY A 241 35.04 10.92 -15.67
C GLY A 241 36.30 10.09 -15.98
N LYS A 242 36.25 9.45 -17.16
CA LYS A 242 37.32 8.94 -18.04
C LYS A 242 38.46 8.12 -17.44
#